data_AF-A0A384LFE1-F1
#
_entry.id   AF-A0A384LFE1-F1
#
_cell.length_a   1.000
_cell.length_b   1.000
_cell.length_c   1.000
_cell.angle_alpha   90.00
_cell.angle_beta   90.00
_cell.angle_gamma   90.00
#
_symmetry.space_group_name_H-M   'P 1'
#
loop_
_entity.id
_entity.type
_entity.pdbx_description
1 polymer ?
#
loop_
_entity_poly.entity_id
_entity_poly.type
_entity_poly.pdbx_seq_one_letter_code
_entity_poly.pdbx_strand_id
1 'polypeptide(L)'
;MSISNMNVARQFFIFSHKRFLGNIVRGPQPKEIAKNVEYAMDLLHKKSYTYQDFKQKCESLRIFVYFGLVSVLSVDLLINPLKSSYWDRFSPRNMSISFFNFFKNSEDDIFRHNGSASYEQYVQIIR
;
A
#
# COMPACT_ATOMS: atom_id res chain seq x y z
N MET A 1 -3.01 -18.69 26.70
CA MET A 1 -3.79 -17.43 26.60
C MET A 1 -5.22 -17.74 27.02
N SER A 2 -5.68 -17.26 28.19
CA SER A 2 -6.97 -17.66 28.79
C SER A 2 -8.17 -17.08 28.03
N ILE A 3 -9.21 -17.89 27.80
CA ILE A 3 -10.48 -17.56 27.12
C ILE A 3 -11.17 -16.31 27.71
N SER A 4 -10.93 -16.04 28.99
CA SER A 4 -11.37 -14.82 29.70
C SER A 4 -10.90 -13.52 29.00
N ASN A 5 -9.64 -13.47 28.54
CA ASN A 5 -9.07 -12.26 27.93
C ASN A 5 -9.66 -11.95 26.55
N MET A 6 -10.18 -12.95 25.82
CA MET A 6 -10.79 -12.74 24.50
C MET A 6 -12.16 -12.05 24.60
N ASN A 7 -12.93 -12.31 25.67
CA ASN A 7 -14.23 -11.67 25.87
C ASN A 7 -14.10 -10.21 26.30
N VAL A 8 -13.08 -9.87 27.10
CA VAL A 8 -12.78 -8.49 27.48
C VAL A 8 -12.38 -7.66 26.26
N ALA A 9 -11.52 -8.19 25.38
CA ALA A 9 -11.15 -7.53 24.13
C ALA A 9 -12.35 -7.31 23.19
N ARG A 10 -13.30 -8.26 23.13
CA ARG A 10 -14.56 -8.09 22.38
C ARG A 10 -15.44 -7.00 22.98
N GLN A 11 -15.47 -6.86 24.31
CA GLN A 11 -16.30 -5.86 24.99
C GLN A 11 -15.83 -4.42 24.73
N PHE A 12 -14.52 -4.20 24.60
CA PHE A 12 -13.95 -2.90 24.20
C PHE A 12 -14.32 -2.48 22.77
N PHE A 13 -14.49 -3.42 21.84
CA PHE A 13 -14.90 -3.12 20.48
C PHE A 13 -16.39 -2.74 20.34
N ILE A 14 -17.23 -3.03 21.33
CA ILE A 14 -18.69 -2.87 21.24
C ILE A 14 -19.18 -1.56 21.89
N PHE A 15 -18.40 -0.94 22.78
CA PHE A 15 -18.79 0.29 23.48
C PHE A 15 -18.36 1.59 22.75
N SER A 16 -18.64 1.69 21.46
CA SER A 16 -18.60 3.00 20.79
C SER A 16 -19.86 3.78 21.19
N HIS A 17 -19.71 4.74 22.10
CA HIS A 17 -20.80 5.63 22.52
C HIS A 17 -21.36 6.38 21.31
N LYS A 18 -22.59 6.04 20.86
CA LYS A 18 -23.26 6.74 19.75
C LYS A 18 -23.91 8.01 20.28
N ARG A 19 -23.24 9.15 20.09
CA ARG A 19 -23.84 10.48 20.31
C ARG A 19 -24.86 10.76 19.21
N PHE A 20 -26.16 10.65 19.53
CA PHE A 20 -27.26 11.11 18.67
C PHE A 20 -27.51 12.60 18.87
N LEU A 21 -26.49 13.45 18.69
CA LEU A 21 -26.70 14.90 18.62
C LEU A 21 -27.37 15.22 17.28
N GLY A 22 -28.70 15.26 17.29
CA GLY A 22 -29.58 15.83 16.27
C GLY A 22 -29.19 15.53 14.82
N ASN A 23 -29.70 14.45 14.25
CA ASN A 23 -29.95 14.18 12.82
C ASN A 23 -29.23 15.04 11.73
N ILE A 24 -27.92 15.26 11.81
CA ILE A 24 -27.15 15.78 10.68
C ILE A 24 -26.73 14.56 9.86
N VAL A 25 -27.05 14.58 8.56
CA VAL A 25 -26.68 13.53 7.62
C VAL A 25 -25.17 13.30 7.72
N ARG A 26 -24.78 12.07 8.10
CA ARG A 26 -23.38 11.68 8.18
C ARG A 26 -22.77 11.88 6.80
N GLY A 27 -21.64 12.58 6.72
CA GLY A 27 -20.92 12.76 5.46
C GLY A 27 -20.49 11.43 4.82
N PRO A 28 -19.99 11.45 3.57
CA PRO A 28 -19.53 10.27 2.87
C PRO A 28 -18.55 9.45 3.71
N GLN A 29 -18.66 8.13 3.59
CA GLN A 29 -17.73 7.24 4.27
C GLN A 29 -16.33 7.36 3.63
N PRO A 30 -15.23 7.09 4.36
CA PRO A 30 -13.88 7.11 3.78
C PRO A 30 -13.70 6.19 2.57
N LYS A 31 -14.51 5.12 2.47
CA LYS A 31 -14.51 4.17 1.34
C LYS A 31 -15.15 4.74 0.07
N GLU A 32 -15.98 5.77 0.18
CA GLU A 32 -16.67 6.39 -0.95
C GLU A 32 -15.79 7.46 -1.59
N ILE A 33 -14.71 7.02 -2.27
CA ILE A 33 -13.67 7.92 -2.80
C ILE A 33 -14.26 8.96 -3.76
N ALA A 34 -15.15 8.56 -4.66
CA ALA A 34 -15.74 9.47 -5.65
C ALA A 34 -16.46 10.66 -4.99
N LYS A 35 -17.27 10.41 -3.96
CA LYS A 35 -17.96 11.46 -3.20
C LYS A 35 -16.96 12.32 -2.43
N ASN A 36 -15.95 11.72 -1.81
CA ASN A 36 -14.91 12.47 -1.10
C ASN A 36 -14.12 13.40 -2.04
N VAL A 37 -13.85 12.98 -3.29
CA VAL A 37 -13.22 13.83 -4.30
C VAL A 37 -14.09 15.04 -4.60
N GLU A 38 -15.40 14.84 -4.80
CA GLU A 38 -16.34 15.94 -5.07
C GLU A 38 -16.34 16.98 -3.94
N TYR A 39 -16.46 16.53 -2.68
CA TYR A 39 -16.39 17.44 -1.53
C TYR A 39 -15.02 18.12 -1.37
N ALA A 40 -13.93 17.42 -1.67
CA ALA A 40 -12.59 18.00 -1.62
C ALA A 40 -12.42 19.10 -2.70
N MET A 41 -12.92 18.86 -3.92
CA MET A 41 -12.91 19.85 -5.00
C MET A 41 -13.84 21.02 -4.71
N ASP A 42 -14.97 20.78 -4.06
CA ASP A 42 -15.89 21.82 -3.61
C ASP A 42 -15.28 22.73 -2.53
N LEU A 43 -14.20 22.33 -1.85
CA LEU A 43 -13.46 23.22 -0.97
C LEU A 43 -12.73 24.33 -1.75
N LEU A 44 -12.26 24.02 -2.96
CA LEU A 44 -11.52 24.94 -3.81
C LEU A 44 -12.45 25.84 -4.63
N HIS A 45 -13.61 25.31 -5.05
CA HIS A 45 -14.51 26.00 -5.97
C HIS A 45 -15.71 26.67 -5.29
N LYS A 46 -16.17 26.17 -4.13
CA LYS A 46 -17.42 26.63 -3.50
C LYS A 46 -17.18 27.11 -2.07
N LYS A 47 -17.64 28.32 -1.76
CA LYS A 47 -17.67 28.85 -0.39
C LYS A 47 -18.59 27.97 0.48
N SER A 48 -18.14 27.63 1.68
CA SER A 48 -18.96 26.96 2.69
C SER A 48 -19.77 27.97 3.50
N TYR A 49 -21.09 27.76 3.55
CA TYR A 49 -22.02 28.63 4.30
C TYR A 49 -22.24 28.16 5.73
N THR A 50 -22.06 26.86 5.99
CA THR A 50 -22.27 26.24 7.31
C THR A 50 -20.97 25.62 7.78
N TYR A 51 -20.68 25.73 9.09
CA TYR A 51 -19.51 25.10 9.69
C TYR A 51 -19.43 23.59 9.43
N GLN A 52 -20.58 22.89 9.45
CA GLN A 52 -20.64 21.46 9.18
C GLN A 52 -20.20 21.10 7.77
N ASP A 53 -20.56 21.92 6.78
CA ASP A 53 -20.16 21.75 5.39
C ASP A 53 -18.64 21.98 5.24
N PHE A 54 -18.14 23.06 5.83
CA PHE A 54 -16.69 23.33 5.85
C PHE A 54 -15.90 22.18 6.49
N LYS A 55 -16.36 21.70 7.65
CA LYS A 55 -15.75 20.56 8.35
C LYS A 55 -15.75 19.31 7.47
N GLN A 56 -16.86 18.99 6.82
CA GLN A 56 -16.96 17.80 5.98
C GLN A 56 -15.98 17.86 4.80
N LYS A 57 -15.86 19.02 4.15
CA LYS A 57 -14.89 19.22 3.07
C LYS A 57 -13.44 19.02 3.54
N CYS A 58 -13.08 19.52 4.73
CA CYS A 58 -11.76 19.27 5.32
C CYS A 58 -11.51 17.78 5.64
N GLU A 59 -12.51 17.09 6.17
CA GLU A 59 -12.42 15.64 6.44
C GLU A 59 -12.20 14.84 5.16
N SER A 60 -12.95 15.16 4.09
CA SER A 60 -12.77 14.53 2.78
C SER A 60 -11.40 14.86 2.16
N LEU A 61 -10.91 16.09 2.30
CA LEU A 61 -9.58 16.51 1.82
C LEU A 61 -8.43 15.77 2.54
N ARG A 62 -8.57 15.49 3.84
CA ARG A 62 -7.50 14.88 4.67
C ARG A 62 -6.93 13.61 4.05
N ILE A 63 -7.79 12.75 3.53
CA ILE A 63 -7.38 11.46 2.93
C ILE A 63 -6.49 11.72 1.71
N PHE A 64 -6.88 12.65 0.84
CA PHE A 64 -6.10 12.98 -0.36
C PHE A 64 -4.79 13.66 -0.04
N VAL A 65 -4.74 14.53 0.98
CA VAL A 65 -3.50 15.16 1.43
C VAL A 65 -2.53 14.12 1.97
N TYR A 66 -3.01 13.21 2.81
CA TYR A 66 -2.19 12.13 3.37
C TYR A 66 -1.61 11.24 2.26
N PHE A 67 -2.47 10.68 1.41
CA PHE A 67 -2.02 9.78 0.35
C PHE A 67 -1.23 10.51 -0.74
N GLY A 68 -1.54 11.77 -1.02
CA GLY A 68 -0.80 12.61 -1.95
C GLY A 68 0.61 12.91 -1.45
N LEU A 69 0.77 13.25 -0.17
CA LEU A 69 2.09 13.49 0.41
C LEU A 69 2.91 12.19 0.44
N VAL A 70 2.31 11.09 0.91
CA VAL A 70 2.97 9.78 0.94
C VAL A 70 3.37 9.33 -0.46
N SER A 71 2.51 9.51 -1.47
CA SER A 71 2.81 9.11 -2.84
C SER A 71 3.92 9.97 -3.43
N VAL A 72 3.90 11.29 -3.23
CA VAL A 72 4.95 12.21 -3.71
C VAL A 72 6.29 11.84 -3.08
N LEU A 73 6.35 11.66 -1.76
CA LEU A 73 7.58 11.25 -1.09
C LEU A 73 8.05 9.86 -1.53
N SER A 74 7.13 8.93 -1.76
CA SER A 74 7.47 7.58 -2.23
C SER A 74 8.05 7.62 -3.64
N VAL A 75 7.48 8.43 -4.53
CA VAL A 75 7.98 8.60 -5.91
C VAL A 75 9.33 9.31 -5.91
N ASP A 76 9.49 10.37 -5.13
CA ASP A 76 10.77 11.07 -4.98
C ASP A 76 11.87 10.12 -4.49
N LEU A 77 11.54 9.27 -3.52
CA LEU A 77 12.46 8.26 -3.00
C LEU A 77 12.83 7.17 -4.03
N LEU A 78 11.94 6.87 -4.98
CA LEU A 78 12.22 5.94 -6.06
C LEU A 78 13.10 6.55 -7.16
N ILE A 79 12.91 7.84 -7.45
CA ILE A 79 13.71 8.57 -8.46
C ILE A 79 15.10 8.89 -7.90
N ASN A 80 15.15 9.33 -6.64
CA ASN A 80 16.35 9.73 -5.92
C ASN A 80 16.58 8.76 -4.74
N PRO A 81 17.06 7.53 -4.99
CA PRO A 81 17.30 6.58 -3.92
C PRO A 81 18.37 7.13 -2.97
N LEU A 82 18.20 6.87 -1.67
CA LEU A 82 19.19 7.22 -0.67
C LEU A 82 20.50 6.46 -0.98
N LYS A 83 21.65 7.09 -0.72
CA LYS A 83 22.98 6.46 -0.81
C LYS A 83 23.16 5.43 0.30
N SER A 84 22.44 4.33 0.25
CA SER A 84 22.59 3.21 1.15
C SER A 84 22.62 1.90 0.37
N SER A 85 23.45 0.97 0.81
CA SER A 85 23.57 -0.38 0.23
C SER A 85 22.21 -1.12 0.20
N TYR A 86 21.29 -0.75 1.09
CA TYR A 86 19.94 -1.31 1.13
C TYR A 86 19.13 -1.01 -0.13
N TRP A 87 19.25 0.18 -0.73
CA TRP A 87 18.52 0.50 -1.96
C TRP A 87 19.01 -0.30 -3.15
N ASP A 88 20.29 -0.67 -3.18
CA ASP A 88 20.81 -1.55 -4.22
C ASP A 88 20.19 -2.95 -4.12
N ARG A 89 20.09 -3.53 -2.92
CA ARG A 89 19.53 -4.88 -2.77
C ARG A 89 18.01 -4.94 -2.80
N PHE A 90 17.34 -3.97 -2.19
CA PHE A 90 15.89 -3.99 -1.95
C PHE A 90 15.11 -2.97 -2.79
N SER A 91 15.74 -2.32 -3.79
CA SER A 91 14.95 -1.50 -4.71
C SER A 91 13.86 -2.36 -5.36
N PRO A 92 12.66 -1.81 -5.60
CA PRO A 92 11.59 -2.55 -6.26
C PRO A 92 12.01 -3.16 -7.60
N ARG A 93 12.93 -2.51 -8.31
CA ARG A 93 13.53 -3.02 -9.56
C ARG A 93 14.38 -4.27 -9.32
N ASN A 94 15.30 -4.23 -8.37
CA ASN A 94 16.18 -5.37 -8.12
C ASN A 94 15.43 -6.52 -7.43
N MET A 95 14.43 -6.20 -6.60
CA MET A 95 13.55 -7.20 -6.00
C MET A 95 12.68 -7.89 -7.06
N SER A 96 12.13 -7.16 -8.04
CA SER A 96 11.36 -7.77 -9.13
C SER A 96 12.25 -8.64 -10.02
N ILE A 97 13.46 -8.18 -10.37
CA ILE A 97 14.45 -8.99 -11.10
C ILE A 97 14.79 -10.27 -10.33
N SER A 98 15.10 -10.17 -9.03
CA SER A 98 15.40 -11.34 -8.21
C SER A 98 14.22 -12.29 -8.10
N PHE A 99 12.99 -11.77 -8.03
CA PHE A 99 11.77 -12.57 -8.01
C PHE A 99 11.59 -13.30 -9.34
N PHE A 100 11.68 -12.63 -10.48
CA PHE A 100 11.55 -13.28 -11.78
C PHE A 100 12.69 -14.26 -12.08
N ASN A 101 13.91 -13.97 -11.65
CA ASN A 101 15.04 -14.90 -11.75
C ASN A 101 14.84 -16.15 -10.88
N PHE A 102 14.11 -16.04 -9.77
CA PHE A 102 13.74 -17.21 -8.96
C PHE A 102 12.73 -18.13 -9.70
N PHE A 103 11.86 -17.57 -10.54
CA PHE A 103 10.91 -18.34 -11.36
C PHE A 103 11.46 -18.75 -12.73
N LYS A 104 12.55 -18.13 -13.22
CA LYS A 104 13.27 -18.62 -14.40
C LYS A 104 13.96 -19.92 -13.98
N ASN A 105 13.54 -21.04 -14.57
CA ASN A 105 14.25 -22.31 -14.42
C ASN A 105 15.73 -22.08 -14.74
N SER A 106 16.61 -22.39 -13.79
CA SER A 106 18.06 -22.36 -14.01
C SER A 106 18.38 -23.16 -15.27
N GLU A 107 19.13 -22.53 -16.18
CA GLU A 107 19.85 -23.26 -17.23
C GLU A 107 20.80 -24.25 -16.53
N ASP A 108 21.07 -25.38 -17.19
CA ASP A 108 21.92 -26.44 -16.65
C ASP A 108 23.34 -25.92 -16.41
N ASP A 109 23.63 -25.51 -15.18
CA ASP A 109 24.99 -25.26 -14.72
C ASP A 109 25.71 -26.59 -14.49
N ILE A 110 27.05 -26.57 -14.52
CA ILE A 110 27.90 -27.74 -14.20
C ILE A 110 27.56 -28.41 -12.86
N PHE A 111 26.86 -27.71 -11.95
CA PHE A 111 26.44 -28.22 -10.64
C PHE A 111 24.96 -28.59 -10.53
N ARG A 112 24.12 -28.25 -11.51
CA ARG A 112 22.66 -28.51 -11.50
C ARG A 112 22.20 -29.00 -12.86
N HIS A 113 22.62 -30.21 -13.21
CA HIS A 113 22.20 -30.91 -14.43
C HIS A 113 20.80 -31.51 -14.25
N ASN A 114 19.81 -30.98 -14.96
CA ASN A 114 18.57 -31.69 -15.21
C ASN A 114 18.92 -32.89 -16.11
N GLY A 115 18.68 -34.12 -15.65
CA GLY A 115 19.00 -35.38 -16.33
C GLY A 115 18.36 -35.61 -17.71
N SER A 116 17.84 -34.57 -18.36
CA SER A 116 17.32 -34.54 -19.73
C SER A 116 18.30 -33.97 -20.76
N ALA A 117 19.39 -33.30 -20.37
CA ALA A 117 20.40 -32.79 -21.31
C ALA A 117 21.44 -33.86 -21.68
N SER A 118 21.78 -33.94 -22.97
CA SER A 118 22.71 -34.94 -23.54
C SER A 118 24.14 -34.71 -23.07
N TYR A 119 24.86 -35.78 -22.72
CA TYR A 119 26.25 -35.74 -22.21
C TYR A 119 27.21 -34.92 -23.11
N GLU A 120 27.00 -34.94 -24.42
CA GLU A 120 27.79 -34.18 -25.39
C GLU A 120 27.72 -32.66 -25.16
N GLN A 121 26.58 -32.15 -24.71
CA GLN A 121 26.40 -30.72 -24.41
C GLN A 121 27.12 -30.33 -23.11
N TYR A 122 27.19 -31.24 -22.13
CA TYR A 122 27.91 -31.03 -20.86
C TYR A 122 29.41 -30.88 -21.06
N VAL A 123 30.00 -31.70 -21.95
CA VAL A 123 31.44 -31.64 -22.27
C VAL A 123 31.82 -30.30 -22.93
N GLN A 124 30.92 -29.69 -23.69
CA GLN A 124 31.15 -28.38 -24.31
C GLN A 124 31.17 -27.22 -23.29
N ILE A 125 30.47 -27.34 -22.16
CA ILE A 125 30.41 -26.32 -21.11
C ILE A 125 31.69 -26.31 -20.25
N ILE A 126 32.40 -27.45 -20.15
CA ILE A 126 33.62 -27.60 -19.34
C ILE A 126 34.88 -27.10 -20.06
N ARG A 127 34.89 -27.12 -21.40
CA ARG A 127 36.05 -26.70 -22.22
C ARG A 127 36.05 -25.19 -22.44
#